data_AF-A0AAQ3X8T5-F1
#
_entry.id   AF-A0AAQ3X8T5-F1
#
_cell.length_a   1.000
_cell.length_b   1.000
_cell.length_c   1.000
_cell.angle_alpha   90.00
_cell.angle_beta   90.00
_cell.angle_gamma   90.00
#
_symmetry.space_group_name_H-M   'P 1'
#
loop_
_entity.id
_entity.type
_entity.pdbx_description
1 polymer ?
#
loop_
_entity_poly.entity_id
_entity_poly.type
_entity_poly.pdbx_seq_one_letter_code
_entity_poly.pdbx_strand_id
1 'polypeptide(L)'
;MSQPFDLCPNCRESTKAKRIVPRGLKKRKAGESSTEVASVQHLRPGMVLLKGFVKPEDQIEMVRMCRQLEWCQAEFVDDVCGKNRDPTARSYGPTRPFDGAQAPTIPDAFKMIAQTANSTAGEFPQINPDICIVNYYTNSGKLGLHQDKDESESSLSKGLPFISISIGDTAEFLFGDTRDKDQATKIHLES
;
A
#
# COMPACT_ATOMS: atom_id res chain seq x y z
N MET A 1 -3.16 10.16 -31.64
CA MET A 1 -4.08 9.71 -30.58
C MET A 1 -3.32 8.72 -29.72
N SER A 2 -2.81 9.17 -28.57
CA SER A 2 -2.00 8.38 -27.65
C SER A 2 -2.90 7.40 -26.89
N GLN A 3 -2.62 6.10 -27.01
CA GLN A 3 -3.29 5.07 -26.22
C GLN A 3 -3.06 5.33 -24.71
N PRO A 4 -4.05 5.09 -23.84
CA PRO A 4 -3.82 5.09 -22.41
C PRO A 4 -2.88 3.93 -22.04
N PHE A 5 -1.83 4.23 -21.27
CA PHE A 5 -1.02 3.23 -20.58
C PHE A 5 -1.87 2.63 -19.46
N ASP A 6 -2.66 1.60 -19.79
CA ASP A 6 -3.36 0.78 -18.81
C ASP A 6 -2.39 -0.21 -18.16
N LEU A 7 -2.37 -0.23 -16.83
CA LEU A 7 -1.50 -1.04 -15.96
C LEU A 7 -1.96 -2.52 -15.88
N CYS A 8 -2.58 -3.05 -16.92
CA CYS A 8 -3.11 -4.42 -16.90
C CYS A 8 -2.73 -5.17 -18.18
N PRO A 9 -1.67 -5.99 -18.19
CA PRO A 9 -1.51 -6.98 -19.24
C PRO A 9 -2.54 -8.09 -19.07
N ASN A 10 -3.10 -8.54 -20.19
CA ASN A 10 -4.10 -9.60 -20.30
C ASN A 10 -3.82 -10.82 -19.38
N CYS A 11 -4.55 -10.94 -18.27
CA CYS A 11 -4.53 -12.15 -17.44
C CYS A 11 -5.26 -13.28 -18.17
N ARG A 12 -4.50 -14.26 -18.67
CA ARG A 12 -5.02 -15.59 -18.98
C ARG A 12 -5.05 -16.42 -17.71
N GLU A 13 -6.25 -16.89 -17.39
CA GLU A 13 -6.61 -17.93 -16.41
C GLU A 13 -6.33 -17.62 -14.92
N SER A 14 -7.33 -17.07 -14.24
CA SER A 14 -7.39 -17.01 -12.77
C SER A 14 -7.97 -18.31 -12.19
N THR A 15 -7.16 -19.08 -11.45
CA THR A 15 -7.65 -20.15 -10.59
C THR A 15 -8.34 -19.56 -9.36
N LYS A 16 -9.50 -20.14 -8.99
CA LYS A 16 -10.39 -19.65 -7.92
C LYS A 16 -9.65 -19.54 -6.57
N ALA A 17 -9.57 -18.32 -6.03
CA ALA A 17 -9.05 -18.06 -4.70
C ALA A 17 -9.89 -18.80 -3.64
N LYS A 18 -9.24 -19.63 -2.81
CA LYS A 18 -9.88 -20.30 -1.67
C LYS A 18 -10.00 -19.33 -0.51
N ARG A 19 -11.17 -19.31 0.13
CA ARG A 19 -11.44 -18.55 1.35
C ARG A 19 -10.63 -19.15 2.52
N ILE A 20 -9.60 -18.44 2.96
CA ILE A 20 -8.79 -18.82 4.13
C ILE A 20 -9.17 -17.91 5.29
N VAL A 21 -9.47 -18.51 6.44
CA VAL A 21 -9.76 -17.80 7.71
C VAL A 21 -8.44 -17.69 8.49
N PRO A 22 -7.92 -16.47 8.77
CA PRO A 22 -6.73 -16.33 9.60
C PRO A 22 -7.03 -16.80 11.03
N ARG A 23 -6.22 -17.72 11.57
CA ARG A 23 -6.27 -18.09 12.99
C ARG A 23 -5.64 -17.00 13.84
N GLY A 24 -6.50 -16.20 14.48
CA GLY A 24 -6.30 -15.45 15.72
C GLY A 24 -4.92 -14.86 15.99
N LEU A 25 -4.73 -13.58 15.68
CA LEU A 25 -3.72 -12.75 16.33
C LEU A 25 -4.00 -12.74 17.85
N LYS A 26 -3.07 -13.27 18.64
CA LYS A 26 -3.13 -13.13 20.10
C LYS A 26 -3.00 -11.64 20.43
N LYS A 27 -4.03 -11.05 21.06
CA LYS A 27 -3.94 -9.74 21.72
C LYS A 27 -2.74 -9.75 22.68
N ARG A 28 -1.64 -9.07 22.33
CA ARG A 28 -0.52 -8.88 23.26
C ARG A 28 -0.83 -7.68 24.15
N LYS A 29 -0.73 -7.89 25.47
CA LYS A 29 -0.71 -6.81 26.46
C LYS A 29 0.47 -5.89 26.17
N ALA A 30 0.27 -4.59 26.37
CA ALA A 30 1.34 -3.61 26.44
C ALA A 30 2.35 -4.05 27.52
N GLY A 31 3.52 -4.48 27.07
CA GLY A 31 4.65 -4.88 27.91
C GLY A 31 5.91 -4.27 27.33
N GLU A 32 6.60 -3.50 28.16
CA GLU A 32 7.85 -2.79 27.88
C GLU A 32 8.89 -3.70 27.21
N SER A 33 9.48 -3.23 26.10
CA SER A 33 10.84 -3.62 25.69
C SER A 33 11.32 -2.73 24.53
N SER A 34 12.45 -2.06 24.77
CA SER A 34 13.42 -1.54 23.79
C SER A 34 12.87 -0.52 22.77
N THR A 35 12.58 0.70 23.22
CA THR A 35 12.21 1.85 22.37
C THR A 35 13.43 2.42 21.66
N GLU A 36 13.80 1.85 20.51
CA GLU A 36 14.28 2.70 19.43
C GLU A 36 13.06 3.43 18.89
N VAL A 37 12.90 4.70 19.29
CA VAL A 37 11.79 5.53 18.86
C VAL A 37 11.95 5.76 17.36
N ALA A 38 10.95 5.33 16.56
CA ALA A 38 10.93 5.57 15.12
C ALA A 38 11.24 7.05 14.83
N SER A 39 12.23 7.31 13.98
CA SER A 39 12.60 8.69 13.68
C SER A 39 11.57 9.30 12.74
N VAL A 40 10.91 10.37 13.19
CA VAL A 40 9.91 11.11 12.41
C VAL A 40 10.61 12.21 11.61
N GLN A 41 10.35 12.26 10.31
CA GLN A 41 10.90 13.29 9.41
C GLN A 41 9.78 13.94 8.60
N HIS A 42 9.63 15.26 8.71
CA HIS A 42 8.68 16.03 7.89
C HIS A 42 9.35 16.37 6.56
N LEU A 43 8.81 15.85 5.46
CA LEU A 43 9.37 16.05 4.12
C LEU A 43 8.83 17.32 3.45
N ARG A 44 7.52 17.57 3.62
CA ARG A 44 6.79 18.75 3.17
C ARG A 44 5.44 18.82 3.91
N PRO A 45 4.67 19.92 3.81
CA PRO A 45 3.33 19.96 4.39
C PRO A 45 2.48 18.77 3.92
N GLY A 46 1.93 18.03 4.88
CA GLY A 46 1.13 16.83 4.61
C GLY A 46 1.93 15.59 4.18
N MET A 47 3.24 15.53 4.43
CA MET A 47 4.07 14.36 4.10
C MET A 47 5.12 14.08 5.17
N VAL A 48 5.02 12.90 5.80
CA VAL A 48 5.87 12.46 6.90
C VAL A 48 6.48 11.11 6.59
N LEU A 49 7.76 10.94 6.90
CA LEU A 49 8.49 9.69 6.83
C LEU A 49 8.78 9.18 8.25
N LEU A 50 8.36 7.95 8.54
CA LEU A 50 8.62 7.26 9.81
C LEU A 50 9.68 6.16 9.57
N LYS A 51 10.96 6.43 9.87
CA LYS A 51 12.01 5.43 9.68
C LYS A 51 12.05 4.42 10.83
N GLY A 52 12.26 3.14 10.50
CA GLY A 52 12.31 2.05 11.48
C GLY A 52 10.98 1.84 12.22
N PHE A 53 9.85 2.25 11.62
CA PHE A 53 8.55 2.19 12.27
C PHE A 53 8.00 0.77 12.42
N VAL A 54 8.12 -0.04 11.35
CA VAL A 54 7.62 -1.41 11.35
C VAL A 54 8.69 -2.32 11.93
N LYS A 55 8.38 -3.02 13.02
CA LYS A 55 9.36 -3.88 13.69
C LYS A 55 9.70 -5.09 12.83
N PRO A 56 10.92 -5.66 12.95
CA PRO A 56 11.32 -6.82 12.15
C PRO A 56 10.34 -8.00 12.24
N GLU A 57 9.73 -8.24 13.40
CA GLU A 57 8.75 -9.32 13.57
C GLU A 57 7.48 -9.06 12.76
N ASP A 58 7.01 -7.81 12.76
CA ASP A 58 5.82 -7.38 12.02
C ASP A 58 6.11 -7.40 10.50
N GLN A 59 7.31 -7.00 10.08
CA GLN A 59 7.73 -7.11 8.67
C GLN A 59 7.69 -8.56 8.18
N ILE A 60 8.24 -9.51 8.96
CA ILE A 60 8.20 -10.94 8.64
C ILE A 60 6.76 -11.44 8.56
N GLU A 61 5.89 -11.02 9.47
CA GLU A 61 4.48 -11.41 9.47
C GLU A 61 3.76 -10.85 8.24
N MET A 62 3.99 -9.59 7.87
CA MET A 62 3.42 -8.96 6.69
C MET A 62 3.83 -9.71 5.40
N VAL A 63 5.12 -9.99 5.23
CA VAL A 63 5.62 -10.74 4.06
C VAL A 63 5.05 -12.15 4.01
N ARG A 64 4.91 -12.83 5.16
CA ARG A 64 4.27 -14.15 5.22
C ARG A 64 2.80 -14.09 4.80
N MET A 65 2.05 -13.09 5.26
CA MET A 65 0.65 -12.90 4.86
C MET A 65 0.52 -12.66 3.36
N CYS A 66 1.34 -11.78 2.77
CA CYS A 66 1.33 -11.54 1.33
C CYS A 66 1.58 -12.84 0.54
N ARG A 67 2.62 -13.61 0.91
CA ARG A 67 2.92 -14.90 0.25
C ARG A 67 1.79 -15.92 0.35
N GLN A 68 1.11 -15.99 1.50
CA GLN A 68 0.01 -16.93 1.72
C GLN A 68 -1.24 -16.59 0.90
N LEU A 69 -1.43 -15.31 0.62
CA LEU A 69 -2.55 -14.80 -0.16
C LEU A 69 -2.26 -14.84 -1.67
N GLU A 70 -1.12 -15.43 -2.04
CA GLU A 70 -0.60 -15.45 -3.41
C GLU A 70 -0.43 -14.03 -3.98
N TRP A 71 -0.33 -13.04 -3.10
CA TRP A 71 0.11 -11.71 -3.46
C TRP A 71 1.61 -11.77 -3.72
N CYS A 72 2.06 -11.05 -4.76
CA CYS A 72 3.43 -11.07 -5.27
C CYS A 72 3.80 -12.26 -6.20
N GLN A 73 2.84 -12.87 -6.91
CA GLN A 73 3.16 -13.97 -7.85
C GLN A 73 3.62 -13.52 -9.24
N ALA A 74 3.48 -12.24 -9.59
CA ALA A 74 3.90 -11.73 -10.89
C ALA A 74 4.60 -10.37 -10.76
N GLU A 75 5.63 -10.17 -11.57
CA GLU A 75 6.25 -8.86 -11.76
C GLU A 75 5.17 -7.91 -12.31
N PHE A 76 4.91 -6.79 -11.63
CA PHE A 76 3.97 -5.74 -12.05
C PHE A 76 2.46 -6.06 -11.95
N VAL A 77 2.03 -6.77 -10.90
CA VAL A 77 0.60 -6.85 -10.54
C VAL A 77 0.35 -6.06 -9.27
N ASP A 78 -0.46 -5.00 -9.37
CA ASP A 78 -1.06 -4.31 -8.22
C ASP A 78 -2.04 -5.28 -7.57
N ASP A 79 -1.59 -6.06 -6.58
CA ASP A 79 -2.48 -6.93 -5.82
C ASP A 79 -3.31 -6.06 -4.86
N VAL A 80 -4.60 -5.91 -5.16
CA VAL A 80 -5.50 -5.03 -4.40
C VAL A 80 -6.39 -5.81 -3.44
N CYS A 81 -6.48 -5.31 -2.21
CA CYS A 81 -7.28 -5.84 -1.12
C CYS A 81 -8.35 -4.82 -0.70
N GLY A 82 -9.48 -5.32 -0.20
CA GLY A 82 -10.61 -4.53 0.28
C GLY A 82 -11.55 -4.10 -0.84
N LYS A 83 -11.05 -3.38 -1.85
CA LYS A 83 -11.79 -3.03 -3.08
C LYS A 83 -10.93 -3.26 -4.31
N ASN A 84 -11.54 -3.68 -5.40
CA ASN A 84 -10.89 -3.80 -6.70
C ASN A 84 -10.86 -2.45 -7.42
N ARG A 85 -9.80 -2.20 -8.19
CA ARG A 85 -9.71 -1.06 -9.09
C ARG A 85 -10.31 -1.43 -10.45
N ASP A 86 -11.25 -0.63 -10.94
CA ASP A 86 -11.68 -0.65 -12.33
C ASP A 86 -10.78 0.31 -13.11
N PRO A 87 -9.89 -0.18 -14.00
CA PRO A 87 -9.00 0.68 -14.78
C PRO A 87 -9.76 1.54 -15.79
N THR A 88 -10.90 1.04 -16.30
CA THR A 88 -11.71 1.75 -17.31
C THR A 88 -12.49 2.88 -16.66
N ALA A 89 -13.15 2.59 -15.54
CA ALA A 89 -13.92 3.58 -14.80
C ALA A 89 -13.07 4.43 -13.84
N ARG A 90 -11.78 4.09 -13.66
CA ARG A 90 -10.85 4.72 -12.72
C ARG A 90 -11.43 4.88 -11.32
N SER A 91 -12.04 3.82 -10.83
CA SER A 91 -12.74 3.83 -9.54
C SER A 91 -12.58 2.52 -8.79
N TYR A 92 -12.79 2.56 -7.48
CA TYR A 92 -12.73 1.37 -6.63
C TYR A 92 -14.12 0.79 -6.35
N GLY A 93 -14.28 -0.51 -6.52
CA GLY A 93 -15.53 -1.25 -6.30
C GLY A 93 -15.32 -2.59 -5.59
N PRO A 94 -16.39 -3.26 -5.14
CA PRO A 94 -16.27 -4.53 -4.39
C PRO A 94 -15.82 -5.71 -5.27
N THR A 95 -16.04 -5.63 -6.58
CA THR A 95 -15.84 -6.73 -7.54
C THR A 95 -15.00 -6.30 -8.73
N ARG A 96 -14.20 -7.21 -9.28
CA ARG A 96 -13.46 -6.97 -10.52
C ARG A 96 -14.41 -6.98 -11.72
N PRO A 97 -14.30 -6.01 -12.65
CA PRO A 97 -15.23 -5.91 -13.79
C PRO A 97 -15.20 -7.12 -14.74
N PHE A 98 -14.05 -7.77 -14.91
CA PHE A 98 -13.86 -8.79 -15.96
C PHE A 98 -14.23 -10.21 -15.55
N ASP A 99 -14.19 -10.56 -14.26
CA ASP A 99 -14.51 -11.91 -13.76
C ASP A 99 -15.46 -11.92 -12.55
N GLY A 100 -15.86 -10.75 -12.04
CA GLY A 100 -16.74 -10.62 -10.88
C GLY A 100 -16.11 -11.04 -9.56
N ALA A 101 -14.80 -11.34 -9.51
CA ALA A 101 -14.14 -11.77 -8.29
C ALA A 101 -14.17 -10.65 -7.23
N GLN A 102 -14.41 -11.02 -5.97
CA GLN A 102 -14.33 -10.10 -4.85
C GLN A 102 -12.87 -9.87 -4.45
N ALA A 103 -12.55 -8.63 -4.07
CA ALA A 103 -11.26 -8.33 -3.48
C ALA A 103 -11.13 -9.10 -2.15
N PRO A 104 -9.98 -9.71 -1.84
CA PRO A 104 -9.77 -10.30 -0.54
C PRO A 104 -9.81 -9.21 0.54
N THR A 105 -10.19 -9.57 1.77
CA THR A 105 -10.23 -8.61 2.86
C THR A 105 -8.81 -8.17 3.25
N ILE A 106 -8.64 -6.88 3.55
CA ILE A 106 -7.39 -6.35 4.11
C ILE A 106 -7.13 -7.03 5.46
N PRO A 107 -5.96 -7.66 5.68
CA PRO A 107 -5.62 -8.25 6.97
C PRO A 107 -5.68 -7.21 8.11
N ASP A 108 -6.26 -7.58 9.25
CA ASP A 108 -6.39 -6.66 10.39
C ASP A 108 -5.03 -6.15 10.89
N ALA A 109 -3.97 -6.98 10.77
CA ALA A 109 -2.60 -6.57 11.07
C ALA A 109 -2.17 -5.34 10.24
N PHE A 110 -2.53 -5.29 8.96
CA PHE A 110 -2.14 -4.19 8.08
C PHE A 110 -2.89 -2.92 8.45
N LYS A 111 -4.19 -3.04 8.76
CA LYS A 111 -5.01 -1.92 9.24
C LYS A 111 -4.47 -1.34 10.53
N MET A 112 -4.11 -2.19 11.49
CA MET A 112 -3.57 -1.75 12.77
C MET A 112 -2.24 -1.01 12.60
N ILE A 113 -1.33 -1.51 11.76
CA ILE A 113 -0.05 -0.83 11.49
C ILE A 113 -0.31 0.53 10.84
N ALA A 114 -1.20 0.60 9.85
CA ALA A 114 -1.55 1.85 9.18
C ALA A 114 -2.20 2.87 10.14
N GLN A 115 -3.15 2.45 10.96
CA GLN A 115 -3.80 3.33 11.95
C GLN A 115 -2.80 3.82 13.01
N THR A 116 -1.87 2.96 13.43
CA THR A 116 -0.79 3.35 14.35
C THR A 116 0.13 4.38 13.68
N ALA A 117 0.54 4.14 12.43
CA ALA A 117 1.37 5.07 11.67
C ALA A 117 0.70 6.45 11.48
N ASN A 118 -0.59 6.47 11.13
CA ASN A 118 -1.38 7.70 11.03
C ASN A 118 -1.41 8.48 12.35
N SER A 119 -1.61 7.77 13.47
CA SER A 119 -1.63 8.38 14.80
C SER A 119 -0.25 8.90 15.21
N THR A 120 0.82 8.19 14.87
CA THR A 120 2.21 8.58 15.16
C THR A 120 2.67 9.77 14.31
N ALA A 121 2.29 9.81 13.03
CA ALA A 121 2.68 10.88 12.13
C ALA A 121 2.04 12.24 12.52
N GLY A 122 0.90 12.20 13.21
CA GLY A 122 0.18 13.40 13.61
C GLY A 122 -0.36 14.18 12.40
N GLU A 123 -1.04 15.31 12.62
CA GLU A 123 -1.42 16.28 11.58
C GLU A 123 -2.34 15.79 10.42
N PHE A 124 -2.75 14.52 10.40
CA PHE A 124 -3.62 13.95 9.37
C PHE A 124 -5.02 13.62 9.88
N PRO A 125 -6.05 13.68 9.02
CA PRO A 125 -7.33 13.05 9.30
C PRO A 125 -7.15 11.57 9.66
N GLN A 126 -7.94 11.10 10.63
CA GLN A 126 -7.98 9.69 10.99
C GLN A 126 -8.46 8.86 9.80
N ILE A 127 -7.71 7.81 9.47
CA ILE A 127 -8.02 6.92 8.35
C ILE A 127 -8.39 5.51 8.84
N ASN A 128 -9.41 4.92 8.20
CA ASN A 128 -9.74 3.52 8.32
C ASN A 128 -9.63 2.89 6.92
N PRO A 129 -8.48 2.32 6.54
CA PRO A 129 -8.24 1.92 5.17
C PRO A 129 -9.16 0.77 4.75
N ASP A 130 -9.84 0.96 3.64
CA ASP A 130 -10.69 -0.01 2.95
C ASP A 130 -10.13 -0.44 1.58
N ILE A 131 -8.97 0.14 1.20
CA ILE A 131 -8.16 -0.24 0.05
C ILE A 131 -6.73 -0.48 0.55
N CYS A 132 -6.09 -1.55 0.09
CA CYS A 132 -4.66 -1.79 0.27
C CYS A 132 -4.09 -2.35 -1.03
N ILE A 133 -3.08 -1.67 -1.57
CA ILE A 133 -2.36 -2.10 -2.77
C ILE A 133 -1.03 -2.69 -2.32
N VAL A 134 -0.76 -3.92 -2.72
CA VAL A 134 0.52 -4.59 -2.48
C VAL A 134 1.32 -4.55 -3.77
N ASN A 135 2.44 -3.83 -3.72
CA ASN A 135 3.37 -3.74 -4.84
C ASN A 135 4.59 -4.63 -4.57
N TYR A 136 4.92 -5.47 -5.54
CA TYR A 136 6.14 -6.29 -5.52
C TYR A 136 7.09 -5.87 -6.64
N TYR A 137 8.31 -5.49 -6.25
CA TYR A 137 9.35 -5.07 -7.18
C TYR A 137 10.53 -6.04 -7.12
N THR A 138 10.95 -6.53 -8.28
CA THR A 138 12.25 -7.18 -8.45
C THR A 138 13.34 -6.12 -8.63
N ASN A 139 14.61 -6.51 -8.74
CA ASN A 139 15.74 -5.56 -8.83
C ASN A 139 15.65 -4.54 -9.98
N SER A 140 14.87 -4.83 -11.03
CA SER A 140 14.61 -3.92 -12.15
C SER A 140 13.24 -3.24 -12.12
N GLY A 141 12.42 -3.53 -11.09
CA GLY A 141 11.08 -2.99 -10.92
C GLY A 141 11.08 -1.47 -10.79
N LYS A 142 10.16 -0.80 -11.50
CA LYS A 142 10.03 0.66 -11.50
C LYS A 142 8.57 1.05 -11.59
N LEU A 143 8.18 2.07 -10.83
CA LEU A 143 6.90 2.75 -10.99
C LEU A 143 7.15 4.21 -11.36
N GLY A 144 6.53 4.65 -12.45
CA GLY A 144 6.69 6.02 -12.94
C GLY A 144 5.96 7.05 -12.05
N LEU A 145 6.28 8.34 -12.25
CA LEU A 145 5.53 9.42 -11.60
C LEU A 145 4.04 9.35 -11.97
N HIS A 146 3.21 9.24 -10.94
CA HIS A 146 1.76 9.20 -11.01
C HIS A 146 1.18 9.90 -9.77
N GLN A 147 -0.12 10.10 -9.79
CA GLN A 147 -0.87 10.61 -8.65
C GLN A 147 -1.99 9.62 -8.34
N ASP A 148 -2.10 9.24 -7.08
CA ASP A 148 -3.25 8.53 -6.56
C ASP A 148 -4.43 9.50 -6.45
N LYS A 149 -5.41 9.29 -7.32
CA LYS A 149 -6.58 10.16 -7.49
C LYS A 149 -7.85 9.41 -7.88
N ASP A 150 -7.82 8.09 -7.77
CA ASP A 150 -8.94 7.22 -8.14
C ASP A 150 -9.84 6.94 -6.91
N GLU A 151 -9.50 7.50 -5.74
CA GLU A 151 -10.31 7.52 -4.53
C GLU A 151 -11.57 8.38 -4.70
N SER A 152 -12.57 8.16 -3.84
CA SER A 152 -13.80 8.97 -3.88
C SER A 152 -13.53 10.46 -3.69
N GLU A 153 -14.34 11.30 -4.32
CA GLU A 153 -14.27 12.77 -4.17
C GLU A 153 -14.34 13.22 -2.69
N SER A 154 -15.13 12.53 -1.86
CA SER A 154 -15.17 12.78 -0.42
C SER A 154 -13.84 12.47 0.29
N SER A 155 -13.11 11.45 -0.16
CA SER A 155 -11.78 11.11 0.38
C SER A 155 -10.75 12.19 0.02
N LEU A 156 -10.73 12.59 -1.26
CA LEU A 156 -9.80 13.59 -1.78
C LEU A 156 -10.05 14.97 -1.16
N SER A 157 -11.32 15.41 -1.10
CA SER A 157 -11.70 16.71 -0.50
C SER A 157 -11.40 16.80 0.99
N LYS A 158 -11.44 15.69 1.73
CA LYS A 158 -11.05 15.64 3.14
C LYS A 158 -9.54 15.60 3.35
N GLY A 159 -8.76 15.38 2.28
CA GLY A 159 -7.32 15.17 2.38
C GLY A 159 -6.98 13.93 3.20
N LEU A 160 -7.73 12.83 3.04
CA LEU A 160 -7.36 11.57 3.68
C LEU A 160 -5.97 11.13 3.19
N PRO A 161 -5.06 10.72 4.09
CA PRO A 161 -3.71 10.35 3.70
C PRO A 161 -3.69 9.00 3.00
N PHE A 162 -2.67 8.75 2.17
CA PHE A 162 -2.24 7.39 1.86
C PHE A 162 -1.08 7.02 2.79
N ILE A 163 -0.98 5.72 3.11
CA ILE A 163 0.08 5.20 3.97
C ILE A 163 0.84 4.14 3.17
N SER A 164 2.11 4.42 2.92
CA SER A 164 3.01 3.50 2.22
C SER A 164 3.93 2.82 3.23
N ILE A 165 4.03 1.50 3.15
CA ILE A 165 4.93 0.68 3.97
C ILE A 165 5.93 0.03 3.02
N SER A 166 7.22 0.25 3.26
CA SER A 166 8.31 -0.35 2.49
C SER A 166 8.96 -1.47 3.31
N ILE A 167 9.18 -2.63 2.69
CA ILE A 167 9.81 -3.80 3.32
C ILE A 167 10.75 -4.43 2.31
N GLY A 168 11.99 -4.73 2.71
CA GLY A 168 12.99 -5.38 1.88
C GLY A 168 14.04 -4.42 1.33
N ASP A 169 14.38 -4.55 0.04
CA ASP A 169 15.43 -3.76 -0.59
C ASP A 169 15.08 -2.27 -0.61
N THR A 170 16.09 -1.42 -0.44
CA THR A 170 15.94 0.05 -0.48
C THR A 170 15.46 0.52 -1.85
N ALA A 171 14.42 1.36 -1.87
CA ALA A 171 13.90 1.96 -3.09
C ALA A 171 14.20 3.47 -3.16
N GLU A 172 14.54 3.97 -4.35
CA GLU A 172 14.53 5.41 -4.65
C GLU A 172 13.08 5.87 -4.87
N PHE A 173 12.57 6.69 -3.95
CA PHE A 173 11.23 7.26 -4.04
C PHE A 173 11.30 8.72 -4.51
N LEU A 174 10.50 9.03 -5.54
CA LEU A 174 10.44 10.34 -6.16
C LEU A 174 9.10 11.00 -5.85
N PHE A 175 9.12 12.27 -5.44
CA PHE A 175 7.92 13.07 -5.25
C PHE A 175 8.11 14.52 -5.72
N GLY A 176 7.03 15.15 -6.17
CA GLY A 176 7.02 16.53 -6.69
C GLY A 176 5.61 16.97 -7.07
N ASP A 177 5.46 18.24 -7.45
CA ASP A 177 4.15 18.81 -7.83
C ASP A 177 3.83 18.67 -9.32
N THR A 178 4.82 18.29 -10.13
CA THR A 178 4.69 18.13 -11.58
C THR A 178 5.12 16.73 -12.01
N ARG A 179 4.66 16.29 -13.18
CA ARG A 179 5.09 15.02 -13.80
C ARG A 179 6.43 15.19 -14.53
N ASP A 180 7.40 15.82 -13.86
CA ASP A 180 8.75 16.09 -14.35
C ASP A 180 9.76 15.45 -13.39
N LYS A 181 10.53 14.49 -13.90
CA LYS A 181 11.51 13.74 -13.10
C LYS A 181 12.68 14.63 -12.68
N ASP A 182 13.02 15.63 -13.48
CA ASP A 182 14.17 16.50 -13.22
C ASP A 182 13.87 17.51 -12.10
N GLN A 183 12.60 17.77 -11.83
CA GLN A 183 12.13 18.62 -10.72
C GLN A 183 11.71 17.82 -9.48
N ALA A 184 11.76 16.48 -9.53
CA ALA A 184 11.32 15.64 -8.43
C ALA A 184 12.40 15.55 -7.32
N THR A 185 11.95 15.63 -6.07
CA THR A 185 12.78 15.33 -4.90
C THR A 185 12.92 13.82 -4.75
N LYS A 186 14.13 13.38 -4.37
CA LYS A 186 14.47 11.96 -4.18
C LYS A 186 14.76 11.66 -2.72
N ILE A 187 14.22 10.56 -2.23
CA ILE A 187 14.56 9.98 -0.91
C ILE A 187 14.76 8.47 -1.05
N HIS A 188 15.47 7.88 -0.09
CA HIS A 188 15.55 6.42 0.04
C HIS A 188 14.48 5.95 1.02
N LEU A 189 13.68 4.97 0.59
CA LEU A 189 12.78 4.22 1.47
C LEU A 189 13.47 2.90 1.80
N GLU A 190 13.74 2.71 3.09
CA GLU A 190 14.41 1.55 3.67
C GLU A 190 13.39 0.70 4.44
N SER A 191 13.81 -0.52 4.79
CA SER A 191 13.04 -1.47 5.61
C SER A 191 13.01 -1.07 7.08
#